data_AF-A0A3M6TD75-F1
#
_entry.id   AF-A0A3M6TD75-F1
#
_cell.length_a   1.000
_cell.length_b   1.000
_cell.length_c   1.000
_cell.angle_alpha   90.00
_cell.angle_beta   90.00
_cell.angle_gamma   90.00
#
_symmetry.space_group_name_H-M   'P 1'
#
loop_
_entity.id
_entity.type
_entity.pdbx_description
1 polymer ?
#
loop_
_entity_poly.entity_id
_entity_poly.type
_entity_poly.pdbx_seq_one_letter_code
_entity_poly.pdbx_strand_id
1 'polypeptide(L)'
;PPPVELKPCDPKSMLKSPPPLPSQMFEGTNVGRGNGIPTVWVGDVYKEGNLVTTAGLTVWHINEYRHFEVQPAQHGHFHSGEGYVIRWAYFVLADRIVKDRKSRCRSTVAGRVRCAYFFWQGNDCSVNEKGAAAIMAVELDEEKGPQVRVVQGKETPVFLNLFKGGMIIHTGRYTICERLILISQ
;
A
#
# COMPACT_ATOMS: atom_id res chain seq x y z
N PRO A 1 31.58 -13.55 -7.30
CA PRO A 1 31.21 -13.41 -5.86
C PRO A 1 31.95 -14.44 -5.00
N PRO A 2 32.48 -14.06 -3.83
CA PRO A 2 33.07 -15.03 -2.90
C PRO A 2 31.99 -16.01 -2.41
N PRO A 3 32.36 -17.25 -2.02
CA PRO A 3 31.41 -18.21 -1.47
C PRO A 3 30.74 -17.64 -0.23
N VAL A 4 29.40 -17.68 -0.18
CA VAL A 4 28.64 -17.29 1.01
C VAL A 4 28.83 -18.38 2.06
N GLU A 5 29.62 -18.09 3.08
CA GLU A 5 29.85 -18.98 4.21
C GLU A 5 28.59 -19.00 5.10
N LEU A 6 27.78 -20.06 4.97
CA LEU A 6 26.56 -20.22 5.75
C LEU A 6 26.92 -20.61 7.20
N LYS A 7 26.79 -19.66 8.13
CA LYS A 7 26.93 -19.94 9.56
C LYS A 7 25.62 -20.51 10.13
N PRO A 8 25.66 -21.60 10.92
CA PRO A 8 24.48 -22.09 11.64
C PRO A 8 23.89 -20.99 12.52
N CYS A 9 22.56 -20.83 12.49
CA CYS A 9 21.86 -19.89 13.36
C CYS A 9 21.86 -20.42 14.81
N ASP A 10 22.13 -19.57 15.80
CA ASP A 10 22.12 -19.95 17.21
C ASP A 10 20.67 -20.24 17.67
N PRO A 11 20.31 -21.48 18.07
CA PRO A 11 18.94 -21.80 18.48
C PRO A 11 18.48 -21.01 19.72
N LYS A 12 19.39 -20.55 20.58
CA LYS A 12 19.03 -19.70 21.73
C LYS A 12 18.58 -18.31 21.30
N SER A 13 19.07 -17.83 20.15
CA SER A 13 18.62 -16.58 19.56
C SER A 13 17.21 -16.69 18.97
N MET A 14 16.80 -17.89 18.51
CA MET A 14 15.45 -18.18 18.02
C MET A 14 14.40 -18.29 19.14
N LEU A 15 14.81 -18.52 20.39
CA LEU A 15 13.93 -18.56 21.56
C LEU A 15 13.53 -17.17 22.06
N LYS A 16 14.22 -16.11 21.62
CA LYS A 16 13.81 -14.74 21.92
C LYS A 16 12.57 -14.43 21.09
N SER A 17 11.51 -13.95 21.73
CA SER A 17 10.34 -13.47 21.01
C SER A 17 10.80 -12.44 19.97
N PRO A 18 10.51 -12.66 18.67
CA PRO A 18 10.93 -11.72 17.66
C PRO A 18 10.33 -10.35 17.97
N PRO A 19 11.09 -9.26 17.78
CA PRO A 19 10.56 -7.92 17.98
C PRO A 19 9.30 -7.74 17.11
N PRO A 20 8.34 -6.91 17.57
CA PRO A 20 7.11 -6.69 16.85
C PRO A 20 7.39 -6.33 15.38
N LEU A 21 6.76 -7.07 14.47
CA LEU A 21 6.84 -6.75 13.06
C LEU A 21 6.29 -5.33 12.82
N PRO A 22 6.99 -4.49 12.03
CA PRO A 22 6.48 -3.18 11.69
C PRO A 22 5.14 -3.33 10.97
N SER A 23 4.08 -2.83 11.60
CA SER A 23 2.74 -2.81 11.03
C SER A 23 2.42 -1.42 10.49
N GLN A 24 1.82 -1.33 9.31
CA GLN A 24 1.32 -0.04 8.83
C GLN A 24 0.19 0.43 9.75
N MET A 25 0.25 1.68 10.18
CA MET A 25 -0.79 2.32 10.97
C MET A 25 -1.32 3.55 10.24
N PHE A 26 -2.63 3.71 10.23
CA PHE A 26 -3.31 4.89 9.70
C PHE A 26 -4.23 5.44 10.78
N GLU A 27 -4.02 6.72 11.14
CA GLU A 27 -4.83 7.42 12.15
C GLU A 27 -4.95 6.64 13.47
N GLY A 28 -3.85 6.00 13.92
CA GLY A 28 -3.82 5.17 15.13
C GLY A 28 -4.48 3.79 14.99
N THR A 29 -4.93 3.40 13.80
CA THR A 29 -5.45 2.05 13.51
C THR A 29 -4.39 1.21 12.82
N ASN A 30 -4.02 0.07 13.40
CA ASN A 30 -3.15 -0.91 12.75
C ASN A 30 -3.91 -1.59 11.60
N VAL A 31 -3.41 -1.41 10.37
CA VAL A 31 -3.97 -2.04 9.16
C VAL A 31 -3.15 -3.24 8.67
N GLY A 32 -2.05 -3.54 9.37
CA GLY A 32 -1.11 -4.62 9.06
C GLY A 32 -0.66 -4.63 7.61
N ARG A 33 -1.03 -5.70 6.90
CA ARG A 33 -0.72 -5.91 5.47
C ARG A 33 -1.90 -5.59 4.55
N GLY A 34 -2.92 -4.87 5.02
CA GLY A 34 -4.05 -4.40 4.21
C GLY A 34 -5.20 -5.39 3.97
N ASN A 35 -5.08 -6.63 4.47
CA ASN A 35 -6.16 -7.59 4.40
C ASN A 35 -6.08 -8.57 5.58
N GLY A 36 -7.24 -8.97 6.10
CA GLY A 36 -7.36 -9.90 7.22
C GLY A 36 -7.14 -9.25 8.58
N ILE A 37 -6.89 -10.09 9.58
CA ILE A 37 -6.70 -9.66 10.97
C ILE A 37 -5.18 -9.47 11.20
N PRO A 38 -4.70 -8.23 11.40
CA PRO A 38 -3.30 -8.00 11.72
C PRO A 38 -3.00 -8.47 13.14
N THR A 39 -1.77 -8.90 13.38
CA THR A 39 -1.28 -9.11 14.75
C THR A 39 -0.83 -7.78 15.35
N VAL A 40 -1.14 -7.58 16.62
CA VAL A 40 -0.77 -6.39 17.40
C VAL A 40 0.09 -6.84 18.56
N TRP A 41 1.20 -6.14 18.79
CA TRP A 41 2.06 -6.40 19.95
C TRP A 41 1.56 -5.62 21.16
N VAL A 42 1.11 -6.34 22.19
CA VAL A 42 0.53 -5.74 23.40
C VAL A 42 1.22 -6.33 24.63
N GLY A 43 2.06 -5.52 25.28
CA GLY A 43 2.97 -6.01 26.33
C GLY A 43 4.01 -6.94 25.72
N ASP A 44 3.94 -8.23 26.07
CA ASP A 44 4.87 -9.28 25.62
C ASP A 44 4.19 -10.36 24.75
N VAL A 45 2.99 -10.09 24.21
CA VAL A 45 2.19 -11.09 23.48
C VAL A 45 1.59 -10.51 22.20
N TYR A 46 1.58 -11.31 21.13
CA TYR A 46 0.82 -11.03 19.92
C TYR A 46 -0.67 -11.28 20.16
N LYS A 47 -1.49 -10.27 19.92
CA LYS A 47 -2.96 -10.37 19.95
C LYS A 47 -3.54 -10.08 18.57
N GLU A 48 -4.72 -10.62 18.30
CA GLU A 48 -5.50 -10.30 17.11
C GLU A 48 -5.96 -8.83 17.15
N GLY A 49 -5.78 -8.13 16.03
CA GLY A 49 -6.25 -6.77 15.82
C GLY A 49 -7.66 -6.71 15.22
N ASN A 50 -7.99 -5.58 14.59
CA ASN A 50 -9.26 -5.41 13.90
C ASN A 50 -9.19 -6.01 12.49
N LEU A 51 -10.26 -6.65 12.02
CA LEU A 51 -10.34 -7.16 10.65
C LEU A 51 -10.29 -6.00 9.66
N VAL A 52 -9.34 -6.06 8.73
CA VAL A 52 -9.18 -5.11 7.62
C VAL A 52 -9.64 -5.78 6.33
N THR A 53 -10.55 -5.12 5.62
CA THR A 53 -11.03 -5.60 4.32
C THR A 53 -10.87 -4.51 3.28
N THR A 54 -10.23 -4.84 2.17
CA THR A 54 -10.13 -3.94 1.02
C THR A 54 -11.49 -3.83 0.34
N ALA A 55 -11.99 -2.60 0.18
CA ALA A 55 -13.26 -2.28 -0.47
C ALA A 55 -13.07 -1.93 -1.95
N GLY A 56 -11.99 -1.23 -2.28
CA GLY A 56 -11.72 -0.82 -3.66
C GLY A 56 -10.32 -0.26 -3.86
N LEU A 57 -9.89 -0.27 -5.11
CA LEU A 57 -8.60 0.27 -5.55
C LEU A 57 -8.83 1.12 -6.79
N THR A 58 -8.33 2.34 -6.78
CA THR A 58 -8.27 3.22 -7.96
C THR A 58 -6.82 3.58 -8.19
N VAL A 59 -6.36 3.46 -9.43
CA VAL A 59 -4.95 3.68 -9.79
C VAL A 59 -4.92 4.73 -10.89
N TRP A 60 -4.13 5.77 -10.69
CA TRP A 60 -3.84 6.79 -11.67
C TRP A 60 -2.37 6.75 -12.05
N HIS A 61 -2.12 6.86 -13.35
CA HIS A 61 -0.79 7.15 -13.87
C HIS A 61 -0.59 8.66 -13.92
N ILE A 62 0.55 9.13 -13.44
CA ILE A 62 0.89 10.54 -13.38
C ILE A 62 1.96 10.85 -14.42
N ASN A 63 1.67 11.84 -15.27
CA ASN A 63 2.60 12.44 -16.20
C ASN A 63 2.80 13.92 -15.80
N GLU A 64 3.88 14.57 -16.25
CA GLU A 64 4.26 15.95 -15.90
C GLU A 64 3.13 16.98 -16.03
N TYR A 65 2.15 16.74 -16.90
CA TYR A 65 1.07 17.68 -17.21
C TYR A 65 -0.34 17.18 -16.91
N ARG A 66 -0.53 15.86 -16.68
CA ARG A 66 -1.85 15.22 -16.62
C ARG A 66 -1.81 13.93 -15.80
N HIS A 67 -2.96 13.54 -15.27
CA HIS A 67 -3.20 12.21 -14.74
C HIS A 67 -4.25 11.49 -15.58
N PHE A 68 -4.19 10.16 -15.61
CA PHE A 68 -5.27 9.35 -16.19
C PHE A 68 -5.48 8.10 -15.34
N GLU A 69 -6.74 7.68 -15.24
CA GLU A 69 -7.10 6.46 -14.54
C GLU A 69 -6.66 5.24 -15.35
N VAL A 70 -5.97 4.32 -14.68
CA VAL A 70 -5.48 3.08 -15.26
C VAL A 70 -6.59 2.04 -15.21
N GLN A 71 -6.79 1.33 -16.32
CA GLN A 71 -7.82 0.29 -16.41
C GLN A 71 -7.59 -0.80 -15.33
N PRO A 72 -8.64 -1.36 -14.72
CA PRO A 72 -8.52 -2.39 -13.69
C PRO A 72 -7.68 -3.60 -14.12
N ALA A 73 -7.71 -3.97 -15.40
CA ALA A 73 -6.90 -5.07 -15.95
C ALA A 73 -5.39 -4.80 -15.94
N GLN A 74 -4.97 -3.53 -15.87
CA GLN A 74 -3.57 -3.10 -15.84
C GLN A 74 -3.13 -2.70 -14.42
N HIS A 75 -4.00 -2.83 -13.41
CA HIS A 75 -3.61 -2.61 -12.02
C HIS A 75 -2.51 -3.59 -11.63
N GLY A 76 -1.44 -3.06 -11.03
CA GLY A 76 -0.25 -3.84 -10.70
C GLY A 76 0.88 -3.73 -11.72
N HIS A 77 0.63 -3.18 -12.92
CA HIS A 77 1.69 -2.91 -13.89
C HIS A 77 2.23 -1.49 -13.75
N PHE A 78 3.46 -1.38 -13.26
CA PHE A 78 4.17 -0.12 -13.05
C PHE A 78 5.34 0.02 -14.03
N HIS A 79 5.74 1.25 -14.32
CA HIS A 79 6.89 1.57 -15.17
C HIS A 79 7.93 2.33 -14.36
N SER A 80 9.20 1.91 -14.42
CA SER A 80 10.28 2.47 -13.60
C SER A 80 10.57 3.95 -13.89
N GLY A 81 10.21 4.43 -15.09
CA GLY A 81 10.33 5.84 -15.49
C GLY A 81 9.17 6.75 -15.04
N GLU A 82 8.14 6.20 -14.41
CA GLU A 82 6.86 6.92 -14.20
C GLU A 82 6.46 7.02 -12.71
N GLY A 83 5.47 7.87 -12.44
CA GLY A 83 4.83 8.04 -11.14
C GLY A 83 3.38 7.57 -11.16
N TYR A 84 2.90 7.03 -10.04
CA TYR A 84 1.53 6.55 -9.92
C TYR A 84 0.91 6.99 -8.60
N VAL A 85 -0.39 7.28 -8.60
CA VAL A 85 -1.18 7.50 -7.38
C VAL A 85 -2.20 6.36 -7.26
N ILE A 86 -2.32 5.80 -6.07
CA ILE A 86 -3.18 4.67 -5.78
C ILE A 86 -4.06 5.05 -4.59
N ARG A 87 -5.38 5.13 -4.80
CA ARG A 87 -6.37 5.25 -3.73
C ARG A 87 -6.79 3.87 -3.29
N TRP A 88 -6.57 3.58 -2.03
CA TRP A 88 -7.02 2.36 -1.38
C TRP A 88 -8.20 2.64 -0.45
N ALA A 89 -9.37 2.16 -0.82
CA ALA A 89 -10.57 2.21 0.02
C ALA A 89 -10.68 0.91 0.83
N TYR A 90 -10.90 1.01 2.14
CA TYR A 90 -10.94 -0.14 3.05
C TYR A 90 -11.90 0.04 4.23
N PHE A 91 -12.32 -1.08 4.80
CA PHE A 91 -13.09 -1.14 6.04
C PHE A 91 -12.24 -1.68 7.18
N VAL A 92 -12.54 -1.22 8.39
CA VAL A 92 -11.99 -1.77 9.63
C VAL A 92 -13.15 -2.22 10.49
N LEU A 93 -13.26 -3.53 10.71
CA LEU A 93 -14.26 -4.14 11.56
C LEU A 93 -13.63 -4.46 12.91
N ALA A 94 -14.08 -3.77 13.95
CA ALA A 94 -13.70 -4.08 15.32
C ALA A 94 -14.67 -5.15 15.86
N ASP A 95 -14.17 -6.36 16.09
CA ASP A 95 -14.94 -7.37 16.83
C ASP A 95 -14.90 -7.00 18.32
N ARG A 96 -15.83 -6.14 18.74
CA ARG A 96 -16.00 -5.82 20.16
C ARG A 96 -17.03 -6.73 20.80
N ILE A 97 -16.68 -8.01 20.98
CA ILE A 97 -17.14 -8.71 22.18
C ILE A 97 -16.11 -8.47 23.29
N VAL A 98 -16.08 -7.24 23.81
CA VAL A 98 -15.35 -6.93 25.06
C VAL A 98 -16.39 -6.54 26.10
N LYS A 99 -16.63 -7.46 27.05
CA LYS A 99 -17.41 -7.25 28.29
C LYS A 99 -16.69 -6.28 29.25
N ASP A 100 -16.31 -5.08 28.82
CA ASP A 100 -15.76 -4.09 29.73
C ASP A 100 -16.60 -2.82 29.76
N ARG A 101 -17.30 -2.66 30.89
CA ARG A 101 -18.35 -1.67 31.14
C ARG A 101 -17.79 -0.29 31.52
N LYS A 102 -16.48 -0.06 31.43
CA LYS A 102 -15.85 1.20 31.88
C LYS A 102 -14.94 1.92 30.88
N SER A 103 -14.68 1.34 29.70
CA SER A 103 -13.90 2.06 28.70
C SER A 103 -14.80 2.86 27.77
N ARG A 104 -14.73 4.20 27.86
CA ARG A 104 -15.24 5.15 26.84
C ARG A 104 -14.43 5.07 25.53
N CYS A 105 -14.01 3.89 25.11
CA CYS A 105 -13.62 3.64 23.74
C CYS A 105 -14.89 3.84 22.91
N ARG A 106 -14.99 4.96 22.18
CA ARG A 106 -16.00 5.17 21.13
C ARG A 106 -16.10 3.89 20.30
N SER A 107 -17.18 3.14 20.50
CA SER A 107 -17.58 2.06 19.63
C SER A 107 -18.01 2.72 18.33
N THR A 108 -17.07 2.95 17.43
CA THR A 108 -17.42 3.26 16.04
C THR A 108 -17.64 1.92 15.36
N VAL A 109 -18.88 1.45 15.49
CA VAL A 109 -19.74 0.92 14.43
C VAL A 109 -18.99 0.29 13.25
N ALA A 110 -19.34 -0.96 12.91
CA ALA A 110 -19.08 -1.61 11.62
C ALA A 110 -18.82 -0.58 10.50
N GLY A 111 -17.57 -0.58 10.02
CA GLY A 111 -16.84 0.63 9.65
C GLY A 111 -17.42 1.43 8.48
N ARG A 112 -17.34 2.76 8.58
CA ARG A 112 -17.33 3.63 7.40
C ARG A 112 -16.14 3.24 6.50
N VAL A 113 -16.30 3.39 5.19
CA VAL A 113 -15.19 3.30 4.24
C VAL A 113 -14.14 4.34 4.63
N ARG A 114 -12.89 3.91 4.76
CA ARG A 114 -11.72 4.79 4.92
C ARG A 114 -10.90 4.75 3.64
N CYS A 115 -10.16 5.81 3.38
CA CYS A 115 -9.28 5.91 2.23
C CYS A 115 -7.86 6.22 2.67
N ALA A 116 -6.89 5.61 2.01
CA ALA A 116 -5.48 5.99 2.08
C ALA A 116 -4.92 6.09 0.66
N TYR A 117 -4.01 7.03 0.45
CA TYR A 117 -3.40 7.32 -0.84
C TYR A 117 -1.94 6.93 -0.80
N PHE A 118 -1.52 6.12 -1.76
CA PHE A 118 -0.11 5.80 -1.99
C PHE A 118 0.33 6.50 -3.26
N PHE A 119 1.45 7.22 -3.20
CA PHE A 119 2.08 7.73 -4.41
C PHE A 119 3.40 6.99 -4.62
N TRP A 120 3.39 6.13 -5.64
CA TRP A 120 4.52 5.31 -6.03
C TRP A 120 5.43 6.06 -7.00
N GLN A 121 6.74 5.99 -6.76
CA GLN A 121 7.76 6.67 -7.53
C GLN A 121 8.75 5.67 -8.11
N GLY A 122 8.79 5.60 -9.44
CA GLY A 122 9.77 4.82 -10.17
C GLY A 122 11.20 5.29 -9.91
N ASN A 123 12.15 4.37 -9.99
CA ASN A 123 13.55 4.68 -9.75
C ASN A 123 14.10 5.62 -10.83
N ASP A 124 13.70 5.39 -12.09
CA ASP A 124 14.19 6.10 -13.27
C ASP A 124 13.37 7.37 -13.57
N CYS A 125 12.31 7.61 -12.80
CA CYS A 125 11.51 8.82 -12.84
C CYS A 125 12.33 10.04 -12.38
N SER A 126 12.23 11.15 -13.11
CA SER A 126 12.98 12.38 -12.82
C SER A 126 12.52 13.04 -11.52
N VAL A 127 13.33 13.96 -10.99
CA VAL A 127 12.98 14.71 -9.76
C VAL A 127 11.71 15.54 -9.97
N ASN A 128 11.56 16.15 -11.14
CA ASN A 128 10.40 16.98 -11.47
C ASN A 128 9.12 16.13 -11.50
N GLU A 129 9.15 14.98 -12.16
CA GLU A 129 8.02 14.05 -12.23
C GLU A 129 7.64 13.49 -10.85
N LYS A 130 8.65 13.15 -10.03
CA LYS A 130 8.43 12.75 -8.63
C LYS A 130 7.73 13.85 -7.82
N GLY A 131 8.09 15.10 -8.05
CA GLY A 131 7.45 16.27 -7.45
C GLY A 131 6.01 16.46 -7.94
N ALA A 132 5.79 16.37 -9.25
CA ALA A 132 4.46 16.45 -9.85
C ALA A 132 3.53 15.35 -9.32
N ALA A 133 4.01 14.11 -9.18
CA ALA A 133 3.25 13.02 -8.60
C ALA A 133 2.87 13.25 -7.13
N ALA A 134 3.73 13.89 -6.34
CA ALA A 134 3.42 14.23 -4.96
C ALA A 134 2.34 15.32 -4.85
N ILE A 135 2.39 16.35 -5.72
CA ILE A 135 1.36 17.39 -5.79
C ILE A 135 0.03 16.78 -6.24
N MET A 136 0.05 15.97 -7.29
CA MET A 136 -1.13 15.31 -7.83
C MET A 136 -1.78 14.36 -6.81
N ALA A 137 -1.00 13.71 -5.95
CA ALA A 137 -1.54 12.90 -4.85
C ALA A 137 -2.39 13.74 -3.88
N VAL A 138 -2.01 15.00 -3.63
CA VAL A 138 -2.79 15.92 -2.80
C VAL A 138 -4.04 16.40 -3.54
N GLU A 139 -3.93 16.67 -4.84
CA GLU A 139 -5.06 17.11 -5.67
C GLU A 139 -6.14 16.03 -5.83
N LEU A 140 -5.72 14.77 -5.98
CA LEU A 140 -6.62 13.61 -6.09
C LEU A 140 -7.21 13.15 -4.75
N ASP A 141 -6.66 13.62 -3.62
CA ASP A 141 -7.09 13.23 -2.28
C ASP A 141 -8.37 13.95 -1.83
N GLU A 142 -9.50 13.54 -2.41
CA GLU A 142 -10.82 14.10 -2.10
C GLU A 142 -11.24 13.85 -0.63
N GLU A 143 -10.88 12.69 -0.06
CA GLU A 143 -11.25 12.32 1.30
C GLU A 143 -10.31 12.85 2.38
N LYS A 144 -9.21 13.51 2.00
CA LYS A 144 -8.15 13.97 2.90
C LYS A 144 -7.60 12.84 3.76
N GLY A 145 -7.39 11.68 3.13
CA GLY A 145 -6.89 10.48 3.77
C GLY A 145 -5.38 10.51 4.01
N PRO A 146 -4.81 9.50 4.70
CA PRO A 146 -3.36 9.39 4.86
C PRO A 146 -2.65 9.23 3.51
N GLN A 147 -1.61 10.04 3.29
CA GLN A 147 -0.77 9.98 2.09
C GLN A 147 0.58 9.31 2.39
N VAL A 148 0.93 8.29 1.62
CA VAL A 148 2.12 7.47 1.84
C VAL A 148 2.99 7.47 0.60
N ARG A 149 4.23 7.92 0.77
CA ARG A 149 5.26 7.80 -0.26
C ARG A 149 5.70 6.35 -0.40
N VAL A 150 5.66 5.82 -1.62
CA VAL A 150 6.19 4.50 -1.94
C VAL A 150 7.28 4.66 -2.99
N VAL A 151 8.47 4.11 -2.73
CA VAL A 151 9.60 4.16 -3.65
C VAL A 151 9.81 2.78 -4.23
N GLN A 152 10.11 2.70 -5.53
CA GLN A 152 10.48 1.46 -6.19
C GLN A 152 11.53 0.68 -5.38
N GLY A 153 11.24 -0.59 -5.07
CA GLY A 153 12.10 -1.47 -4.28
C GLY A 153 12.03 -1.26 -2.77
N LYS A 154 11.19 -0.34 -2.29
CA LYS A 154 10.91 -0.08 -0.86
C LYS A 154 9.41 -0.08 -0.58
N GLU A 155 8.65 -0.86 -1.35
CA GLU A 155 7.22 -1.01 -1.19
C GLU A 155 6.88 -1.62 0.18
N THR A 156 5.87 -1.05 0.84
CA THR A 156 5.39 -1.58 2.12
C THR A 156 4.62 -2.88 1.90
N PRO A 157 4.57 -3.79 2.90
CA PRO A 157 3.78 -5.02 2.79
C PRO A 157 2.29 -4.76 2.50
N VAL A 158 1.73 -3.66 3.03
CA VAL A 158 0.36 -3.25 2.73
C VAL A 158 0.17 -2.91 1.26
N PHE A 159 1.09 -2.16 0.67
CA PHE A 159 1.01 -1.74 -0.74
C PHE A 159 1.11 -2.93 -1.69
N LEU A 160 2.08 -3.83 -1.46
CA LEU A 160 2.26 -5.04 -2.27
C LEU A 160 1.02 -5.93 -2.25
N ASN A 161 0.36 -6.04 -1.10
CA ASN A 161 -0.84 -6.85 -0.94
C ASN A 161 -2.07 -6.32 -1.67
N LEU A 162 -2.12 -5.02 -2.02
CA LEU A 162 -3.22 -4.45 -2.81
C LEU A 162 -3.35 -5.13 -4.17
N PHE A 163 -2.22 -5.56 -4.74
CA PHE A 163 -2.16 -6.22 -6.04
C PHE A 163 -2.18 -7.76 -5.93
N LYS A 164 -2.39 -8.31 -4.73
CA LYS A 164 -2.47 -9.76 -4.47
C LYS A 164 -1.27 -10.55 -5.02
N GLY A 165 -0.08 -9.95 -4.99
CA GLY A 165 1.14 -10.54 -5.54
C GLY A 165 1.33 -10.36 -7.06
N GLY A 166 0.39 -9.72 -7.75
CA GLY A 166 0.45 -9.43 -9.19
C GLY A 166 1.16 -8.12 -9.56
N MET A 167 1.98 -7.56 -8.67
CA MET A 167 2.74 -6.34 -8.99
C MET A 167 3.92 -6.68 -9.90
N ILE A 168 4.01 -5.99 -11.03
CA ILE A 168 5.07 -6.10 -12.03
C ILE A 168 5.62 -4.70 -12.32
N ILE A 169 6.94 -4.58 -12.36
CA ILE A 169 7.60 -3.32 -12.72
C ILE A 169 8.32 -3.52 -14.05
N HIS A 170 7.88 -2.78 -15.06
CA HIS A 170 8.49 -2.70 -16.38
C HIS A 170 9.61 -1.66 -16.38
N THR A 171 10.68 -1.94 -17.10
CA THR A 171 11.77 -0.98 -17.30
C THR A 171 11.37 0.07 -18.34
N GLY A 172 11.68 1.33 -18.06
CA GLY A 172 11.42 2.44 -18.98
C GLY A 172 10.09 3.14 -18.70
N ARG A 173 9.57 3.82 -19.72
CA ARG A 173 8.38 4.68 -19.63
C ARG A 173 7.14 3.98 -20.18
N TYR A 174 5.98 4.42 -19.74
CA TYR A 174 4.71 3.96 -20.30
C TYR A 174 4.55 4.51 -21.72
N THR A 175 4.83 3.69 -22.73
CA THR A 175 4.47 4.01 -24.12
C THR A 175 3.03 3.60 -24.38
N ILE A 176 2.20 4.58 -24.71
CA ILE A 176 0.91 4.30 -25.35
C ILE A 176 1.25 3.71 -26.71
N CYS A 177 1.03 2.41 -26.90
CA CYS A 177 0.87 1.88 -28.25
C CYS A 177 -0.38 2.55 -28.83
N GLU A 178 -0.20 3.68 -29.52
CA GLU A 178 -1.22 4.18 -30.44
C GLU A 178 -1.46 3.05 -31.44
N ARG A 179 -2.54 2.29 -31.24
CA ARG A 179 -3.11 1.53 -32.34
C ARG A 179 -3.44 2.56 -33.41
N LEU A 180 -2.58 2.63 -34.43
CA LEU A 180 -2.92 3.02 -35.78
C LEU A 180 -4.33 2.50 -36.06
N ILE A 181 -5.34 3.37 -35.93
CA ILE A 181 -6.61 3.14 -36.61
C ILE A 181 -6.26 3.35 -38.07
N LEU A 182 -6.12 2.23 -38.78
CA LEU A 182 -6.04 2.19 -40.23
C LEU A 182 -7.09 3.14 -40.80
N ILE A 183 -6.65 4.23 -41.43
CA ILE A 183 -7.50 4.96 -42.37
C ILE A 183 -7.62 4.03 -43.57
N SER A 184 -8.70 3.22 -43.60
CA SER A 184 -9.14 2.57 -44.83
C SER A 184 -9.69 3.65 -45.75
N GLN A 185 -9.15 3.70 -46.96
CA GLN A 185 -9.78 4.33 -48.12
C GLN A 185 -11.15 3.70 -48.42
#